data_AF-A0A059LBU5-F1
#
_entry.id   AF-A0A059LBU5-F1
#
_cell.length_a   1.000
_cell.length_b   1.000
_cell.length_c   1.000
_cell.angle_alpha   90.00
_cell.angle_beta   90.00
_cell.angle_gamma   90.00
#
_symmetry.space_group_name_H-M   'P 1'
#
loop_
_entity.id
_entity.type
_entity.pdbx_description
1 polymer ?
#
loop_
_entity_poly.entity_id
_entity_poly.type
_entity_poly.pdbx_seq_one_letter_code
_entity_poly.pdbx_strand_id
1 'polypeptide(L)'
;MCLVTRHRGFVRIALEQRASLVPVLGFGELDTLRNAFEAPQMQKATYKAIGFPIPYLMVGKWGWLPLPDPGQKAGLKFVVGKPIPPPKHLVDDLGRKPDADDIEKQRTLFYQAVVDIWNRHAPTFPAYHDVDLALLDER
;
A
#
# COMPACT_ATOMS: atom_id res chain seq x y z
N MET A 1 -8.97 3.62 0.58
CA MET A 1 -7.67 2.97 0.80
C MET A 1 -6.80 3.91 1.61
N CYS A 2 -6.10 3.44 2.64
CA CYS A 2 -5.21 4.28 3.46
C CYS A 2 -3.75 3.89 3.22
N LEU A 3 -2.89 4.87 2.98
CA LEU A 3 -1.47 4.66 2.73
C LEU A 3 -0.64 5.52 3.68
N VAL A 4 0.25 4.87 4.45
CA VAL A 4 1.08 5.53 5.45
C VAL A 4 2.33 6.09 4.79
N THR A 5 2.44 7.42 4.71
CA THR A 5 3.50 8.11 3.95
C THR A 5 4.74 8.49 4.78
N ARG A 6 4.69 8.35 6.10
CA ARG A 6 5.77 8.73 7.03
C ARG A 6 7.09 7.97 6.88
N HIS A 7 7.05 6.80 6.23
CA HIS A 7 8.21 5.90 6.19
C HIS A 7 9.29 6.45 5.24
N ARG A 8 10.47 6.77 5.81
CA ARG A 8 11.64 7.27 5.06
C ARG A 8 12.76 6.25 4.90
N GLY A 9 12.73 5.16 5.68
CA GLY A 9 13.83 4.18 5.75
C GLY A 9 14.10 3.48 4.43
N PHE A 10 13.06 3.09 3.68
CA PHE A 10 13.23 2.42 2.39
C PHE A 10 13.85 3.35 1.34
N VAL A 11 13.46 4.63 1.35
CA VAL A 11 14.03 5.65 0.47
C VAL A 11 15.51 5.85 0.78
N ARG A 12 15.86 5.98 2.07
CA ARG A 12 17.27 6.09 2.49
C ARG A 12 18.10 4.90 1.99
N ILE A 13 17.62 3.68 2.21
CA ILE A 13 18.32 2.46 1.75
C ILE A 13 18.48 2.46 0.23
N ALA A 14 17.43 2.80 -0.52
CA ALA A 14 17.51 2.86 -1.97
C ALA A 14 18.54 3.88 -2.45
N LEU A 15 18.60 5.06 -1.82
CA LEU A 15 19.58 6.10 -2.15
C LEU A 15 21.01 5.70 -1.78
N GLU A 16 21.21 5.04 -0.63
CA GLU A 16 22.51 4.50 -0.22
C GLU A 16 23.02 3.43 -1.21
N GLN A 17 22.11 2.61 -1.75
CA GLN A 17 22.44 1.56 -2.71
C GLN A 17 22.40 2.03 -4.18
N ARG A 18 22.14 3.32 -4.44
CA ARG A 18 21.94 3.88 -5.80
C ARG A 18 20.89 3.13 -6.61
N ALA A 19 19.89 2.57 -5.94
CA ALA A 19 18.83 1.78 -6.55
C ALA A 19 17.67 2.67 -7.00
N SER A 20 17.01 2.27 -8.09
CA SER A 20 15.78 2.91 -8.53
C SER A 20 14.61 2.46 -7.64
N LEU A 21 13.76 3.40 -7.23
CA LEU A 21 12.52 3.09 -6.52
C LEU A 21 11.41 2.78 -7.52
N VAL A 22 10.73 1.64 -7.37
CA VAL A 22 9.63 1.27 -8.25
C VAL A 22 8.32 1.33 -7.45
N PRO A 23 7.39 2.25 -7.78
CA PRO A 23 6.08 2.29 -7.12
C PRO A 23 5.22 1.14 -7.63
N VAL A 24 4.72 0.32 -6.70
CA VAL A 24 3.82 -0.81 -7.00
C VAL A 24 2.57 -0.65 -6.15
N LEU A 25 1.40 -0.80 -6.76
CA LEU A 25 0.12 -0.72 -6.08
C LEU A 25 -0.74 -1.95 -6.42
N GLY A 26 -1.15 -2.68 -5.38
CA GLY A 26 -2.08 -3.80 -5.46
C GLY A 26 -3.52 -3.34 -5.25
N PHE A 27 -4.42 -3.82 -6.09
CA PHE A 27 -5.86 -3.57 -6.05
C PHE A 27 -6.60 -4.90 -5.84
N GLY A 28 -7.57 -4.93 -4.92
CA GLY A 28 -8.43 -6.09 -4.63
C GLY A 28 -7.92 -7.02 -3.53
N GLU A 29 -6.75 -6.76 -2.93
CA GLU A 29 -6.17 -7.64 -1.90
C GLU A 29 -7.08 -7.82 -0.68
N LEU A 30 -7.65 -6.72 -0.18
CA LEU A 30 -8.58 -6.75 0.96
C LEU A 30 -9.93 -7.37 0.59
N ASP A 31 -10.26 -7.36 -0.69
CA ASP A 31 -11.51 -7.87 -1.24
C ASP A 31 -11.37 -9.32 -1.70
N THR A 32 -10.31 -10.04 -1.31
CA THR A 32 -10.06 -11.43 -1.73
C THR A 32 -10.64 -12.46 -0.76
N LEU A 33 -10.81 -12.08 0.50
CA LEU A 33 -11.39 -12.92 1.56
C LEU A 33 -12.42 -12.09 2.32
N ARG A 34 -13.50 -12.71 2.80
CA ARG A 34 -14.48 -12.07 3.67
C ARG A 34 -14.28 -12.53 5.12
N ASN A 35 -14.73 -11.72 6.06
CA ASN A 35 -14.88 -12.19 7.43
C ASN A 35 -16.21 -12.96 7.52
N ALA A 36 -16.20 -14.15 8.11
CA ALA A 36 -17.41 -14.94 8.33
C ALA A 36 -18.37 -14.28 9.34
N PHE A 37 -17.86 -13.42 10.21
CA PHE A 37 -18.62 -12.77 11.27
C PHE A 37 -18.56 -11.24 11.17
N GLU A 38 -19.73 -10.61 11.07
CA GLU A 38 -19.86 -9.15 11.06
C GLU A 38 -20.25 -8.66 12.46
N ALA A 39 -19.26 -8.34 13.29
CA ALA A 39 -19.47 -7.79 14.63
C ALA A 39 -18.59 -6.54 14.86
N PRO A 40 -18.82 -5.44 14.13
CA PRO A 40 -17.88 -4.31 14.06
C PRO A 40 -17.65 -3.61 15.41
N GLN A 41 -18.66 -3.55 16.28
CA GLN A 41 -18.52 -2.95 17.62
C GLN A 41 -17.63 -3.83 18.53
N MET A 42 -17.83 -5.15 18.50
CA MET A 42 -17.05 -6.10 19.27
C MET A 42 -15.61 -6.21 18.74
N GLN A 43 -15.44 -6.22 17.41
CA GLN A 43 -14.14 -6.21 16.74
C GLN A 43 -13.34 -4.96 17.08
N LYS A 44 -13.98 -3.77 17.11
CA LYS A 44 -13.32 -2.53 17.54
C LYS A 44 -12.93 -2.56 19.02
N ALA A 45 -13.82 -3.05 19.89
CA ALA A 45 -13.56 -3.13 21.32
C ALA A 45 -12.40 -4.09 21.65
N THR A 46 -12.40 -5.26 21.02
CA THR A 46 -11.35 -6.28 21.18
C THR A 46 -10.05 -5.84 20.55
N TYR A 47 -10.07 -5.21 19.37
CA TYR A 47 -8.88 -4.61 18.78
C TYR A 47 -8.23 -3.58 19.71
N LYS A 48 -9.03 -2.73 20.38
CA LYS A 48 -8.53 -1.76 21.35
C LYS A 48 -7.96 -2.43 22.62
N ALA A 49 -8.52 -3.55 23.05
CA ALA A 49 -8.12 -4.23 24.28
C ALA A 49 -6.89 -5.15 24.12
N ILE A 50 -6.83 -5.92 23.01
CA ILE A 50 -5.84 -6.99 22.81
C ILE A 50 -5.06 -6.87 21.49
N GLY A 51 -5.34 -5.86 20.66
CA GLY A 51 -4.66 -5.66 19.37
C GLY A 51 -5.13 -6.58 18.24
N PHE A 52 -6.15 -7.41 18.49
CA PHE A 52 -6.72 -8.34 17.51
C PHE A 52 -8.25 -8.28 17.54
N PRO A 53 -8.94 -8.17 16.38
CA PRO A 53 -10.39 -8.13 16.35
C PRO A 53 -10.96 -9.53 16.57
N ILE A 54 -11.92 -9.68 17.49
CA ILE A 54 -12.64 -10.93 17.74
C ILE A 54 -14.15 -10.64 17.67
N PRO A 55 -14.97 -11.48 16.99
CA PRO A 55 -14.61 -12.64 16.18
C PRO A 55 -14.05 -12.24 14.80
N TYR A 56 -13.01 -12.95 14.34
CA TYR A 56 -12.42 -12.74 13.02
C TYR A 56 -12.03 -14.09 12.43
N LEU A 57 -12.72 -14.50 11.36
CA LEU A 57 -12.46 -15.72 10.62
C LEU A 57 -12.48 -15.42 9.13
N MET A 58 -11.32 -15.52 8.49
CA MET A 58 -11.18 -15.27 7.06
C MET A 58 -11.70 -16.48 6.28
N VAL A 59 -12.77 -16.28 5.51
CA VAL A 59 -13.38 -17.27 4.64
C VAL A 59 -13.54 -16.70 3.23
N GLY A 60 -13.47 -17.56 2.23
CA GLY A 60 -13.72 -17.18 0.84
C GLY A 60 -14.46 -18.28 0.11
N LYS A 61 -13.75 -19.15 -0.61
CA LYS A 61 -14.34 -20.23 -1.41
C LYS A 61 -15.33 -21.07 -0.58
N TRP A 62 -16.56 -21.16 -1.09
CA TRP A 62 -17.70 -21.87 -0.48
C TRP A 62 -18.08 -21.41 0.94
N GLY A 63 -17.57 -20.26 1.40
CA GLY A 63 -17.95 -19.67 2.68
C GLY A 63 -17.23 -20.21 3.91
N TRP A 64 -16.23 -21.09 3.77
CA TRP A 64 -15.49 -21.65 4.92
C TRP A 64 -14.00 -21.93 4.68
N LEU A 65 -13.55 -22.00 3.42
CA LEU A 65 -12.12 -22.19 3.11
C LEU A 65 -11.38 -20.84 3.13
N PRO A 66 -10.13 -20.78 3.60
CA PRO A 66 -9.27 -19.60 3.51
C PRO A 66 -8.67 -19.44 2.11
N LEU A 67 -9.48 -19.65 1.08
CA LEU A 67 -9.11 -19.51 -0.33
C LEU A 67 -9.93 -18.39 -0.95
N PRO A 68 -9.38 -17.64 -1.93
CA PRO A 68 -10.11 -16.61 -2.65
C PRO A 68 -11.46 -17.12 -3.18
N ASP A 69 -12.52 -16.34 -3.03
CA ASP A 69 -13.83 -16.67 -3.61
C ASP A 69 -13.77 -16.47 -5.14
N PRO A 70 -13.92 -17.52 -5.97
CA PRO A 70 -13.91 -17.35 -7.42
C PRO A 70 -15.08 -16.49 -7.94
N GLY A 71 -16.12 -16.28 -7.13
CA GLY A 71 -17.25 -15.39 -7.44
C GLY A 71 -17.01 -13.91 -7.11
N GLN A 72 -15.89 -13.55 -6.46
CA GLN A 72 -15.56 -12.15 -6.19
C GLN A 72 -15.15 -11.43 -7.46
N LYS A 73 -16.04 -10.53 -7.92
CA LYS A 73 -15.92 -9.74 -9.15
C LYS A 73 -14.78 -8.71 -9.13
N ALA A 74 -14.17 -8.46 -7.97
CA ALA A 74 -13.11 -7.47 -7.83
C ALA A 74 -11.86 -7.88 -8.64
N GLY A 75 -11.51 -9.17 -8.68
CA GLY A 75 -10.24 -9.62 -9.25
C GLY A 75 -9.05 -9.11 -8.42
N LEU A 76 -7.82 -9.50 -8.79
CA LEU A 76 -6.58 -9.00 -8.17
C LEU A 76 -5.74 -8.35 -9.26
N LYS A 77 -5.31 -7.10 -9.06
CA LYS A 77 -4.54 -6.35 -10.06
C LYS A 77 -3.34 -5.69 -9.41
N PHE A 78 -2.15 -6.04 -9.90
CA PHE A 78 -0.91 -5.36 -9.54
C PHE A 78 -0.52 -4.40 -10.65
N VAL A 79 -0.33 -3.13 -10.29
CA VAL A 79 0.19 -2.12 -11.21
C VAL A 79 1.61 -1.77 -10.81
N VAL A 80 2.54 -2.01 -11.73
CA VAL A 80 3.95 -1.63 -11.60
C VAL A 80 4.15 -0.31 -12.33
N GLY A 81 4.56 0.72 -11.58
CA GLY A 81 4.85 2.03 -12.13
C GLY A 81 6.26 2.14 -12.73
N LYS A 82 6.58 3.33 -13.23
CA LYS A 82 7.90 3.62 -13.79
C LYS A 82 8.96 3.68 -12.68
N PRO A 83 10.16 3.11 -12.89
CA PRO A 83 11.26 3.28 -11.95
C PRO A 83 11.64 4.75 -11.79
N ILE A 84 11.84 5.18 -10.54
CA ILE A 84 12.29 6.51 -10.16
C ILE A 84 13.79 6.40 -9.85
N PRO A 85 14.66 6.90 -10.74
CA PRO A 85 16.10 6.80 -10.54
C PRO A 85 16.55 7.66 -9.35
N PRO A 86 17.69 7.31 -8.71
CA PRO A 86 18.29 8.18 -7.70
C PRO A 86 18.76 9.52 -8.32
N PRO A 87 18.88 10.58 -7.51
CA PRO A 87 19.45 11.86 -7.96
C PRO A 87 20.85 11.71 -8.56
N LYS A 88 21.14 12.45 -9.64
CA LYS A 88 22.41 12.35 -10.38
C LYS A 88 23.64 12.65 -9.51
N HIS A 89 23.56 13.66 -8.64
CA HIS A 89 24.68 14.02 -7.76
C HIS A 89 25.06 12.92 -6.77
N LEU A 90 24.14 12.00 -6.49
CA LEU A 90 24.40 10.81 -5.70
C LEU A 90 25.05 9.72 -6.57
N VAL A 91 24.58 9.53 -7.80
CA VAL A 91 25.19 8.55 -8.72
C VAL A 91 26.63 8.92 -9.11
N ASP A 92 26.91 10.20 -9.31
CA ASP A 92 28.20 10.70 -9.80
C ASP A 92 29.28 10.73 -8.70
N ASP A 93 28.89 10.92 -7.42
CA ASP A 93 29.80 10.95 -6.27
C ASP A 93 29.54 9.76 -5.33
N LEU A 94 30.34 8.71 -5.51
CA LEU A 94 30.24 7.45 -4.77
C LEU A 94 30.47 7.62 -3.25
N GLY A 95 31.19 8.66 -2.82
CA GLY A 95 31.49 8.91 -1.40
C GLY A 95 30.40 9.69 -0.67
N ARG A 96 29.48 10.33 -1.40
CA ARG A 96 28.44 11.19 -0.83
C ARG A 96 27.27 10.37 -0.30
N LYS A 97 26.99 10.55 0.99
CA LYS A 97 25.80 10.01 1.65
C LYS A 97 24.56 10.84 1.32
N PRO A 98 23.37 10.22 1.20
CA PRO A 98 22.12 10.96 0.98
C PRO A 98 21.83 11.87 2.18
N ASP A 99 21.48 13.12 1.89
CA ASP A 99 21.03 14.05 2.91
C ASP A 99 19.52 13.94 3.16
N ALA A 100 19.00 14.68 4.15
CA ALA A 100 17.59 14.64 4.50
C ALA A 100 16.69 15.21 3.39
N ASP A 101 17.19 16.14 2.58
CA ASP A 101 16.45 16.79 1.50
C ASP A 101 16.34 15.86 0.28
N ASP A 102 17.40 15.13 -0.05
CA ASP A 102 17.42 14.07 -1.05
C ASP A 102 16.39 12.98 -0.73
N ILE A 103 16.35 12.55 0.54
CA ILE A 103 15.38 11.55 1.01
C ILE A 103 13.95 12.09 0.85
N GLU A 104 13.71 13.34 1.25
CA GLU A 104 12.35 13.91 1.22
C GLU A 104 11.86 14.16 -0.20
N LYS A 105 12.72 14.66 -1.09
CA LYS A 105 12.43 14.80 -2.52
C LYS A 105 12.08 13.46 -3.15
N GLN A 106 12.90 12.44 -2.90
CA GLN A 106 12.69 11.12 -3.48
C GLN A 106 11.42 10.45 -2.92
N ARG A 107 11.14 10.63 -1.62
CA ARG A 107 9.90 10.20 -0.98
C ARG A 107 8.67 10.84 -1.62
N THR A 108 8.73 12.15 -1.85
CA THR A 108 7.65 12.91 -2.49
C THR A 108 7.37 12.40 -3.89
N LEU A 109 8.42 12.19 -4.71
CA LEU A 109 8.29 11.61 -6.05
C LEU A 109 7.67 10.21 -6.02
N PHE A 110 8.08 9.38 -5.07
CA PHE A 110 7.55 8.03 -4.91
C PHE A 110 6.04 8.04 -4.62
N TYR A 111 5.59 8.79 -3.61
CA TYR A 111 4.17 8.83 -3.28
C TYR A 111 3.33 9.54 -4.33
N GLN A 112 3.86 10.55 -5.01
CA GLN A 112 3.20 11.15 -6.18
C GLN A 112 2.95 10.09 -7.26
N ALA A 113 3.95 9.27 -7.57
CA ALA A 113 3.79 8.20 -8.55
C ALA A 113 2.77 7.13 -8.12
N VAL A 114 2.66 6.83 -6.81
CA VAL A 114 1.61 5.94 -6.28
C VAL A 114 0.22 6.56 -6.42
N VAL A 115 0.07 7.86 -6.12
CA VAL A 115 -1.19 8.60 -6.32
C VAL A 115 -1.59 8.60 -7.80
N ASP A 116 -0.63 8.79 -8.71
CA ASP A 116 -0.90 8.75 -10.15
C ASP A 116 -1.37 7.36 -10.60
N ILE A 117 -0.79 6.28 -10.05
CA ILE A 117 -1.24 4.90 -10.29
C ILE A 117 -2.68 4.73 -9.79
N TRP A 118 -2.98 5.20 -8.58
CA TRP A 118 -4.31 5.14 -8.00
C TRP A 118 -5.34 5.84 -8.89
N ASN A 119 -5.11 7.12 -9.20
CA ASN A 119 -6.03 7.93 -10.00
C ASN A 119 -6.29 7.33 -11.38
N ARG A 120 -5.28 6.66 -11.98
CA ARG A 120 -5.42 6.01 -13.29
C ARG A 120 -6.18 4.68 -13.23
N HIS A 121 -6.02 3.90 -12.16
CA HIS A 121 -6.45 2.50 -12.14
C HIS A 121 -7.59 2.18 -11.18
N ALA A 122 -7.79 2.95 -10.11
CA ALA A 122 -8.90 2.77 -9.19
C ALA A 122 -10.27 2.87 -9.88
N PRO A 123 -10.52 3.81 -10.82
CA PRO A 123 -11.83 3.89 -11.51
C PRO A 123 -12.15 2.69 -12.40
N THR A 124 -11.14 1.90 -12.78
CA THR A 124 -11.34 0.67 -13.58
C THR A 124 -11.82 -0.50 -12.72
N PHE A 125 -11.85 -0.35 -11.40
CA PHE A 125 -12.03 -1.45 -10.47
C PHE A 125 -13.38 -1.33 -9.74
N PRO A 126 -14.30 -2.30 -9.89
CA PRO A 126 -15.66 -2.19 -9.33
C PRO A 126 -15.71 -1.97 -7.82
N ALA A 127 -14.74 -2.50 -7.06
CA ALA A 127 -14.69 -2.37 -5.61
C ALA A 127 -14.25 -0.97 -5.13
N TYR A 128 -13.76 -0.11 -6.01
CA TYR A 128 -13.19 1.20 -5.66
C TYR A 128 -13.97 2.40 -6.20
N HIS A 129 -15.22 2.23 -6.65
CA HIS A 129 -16.03 3.36 -7.15
C HIS A 129 -16.26 4.45 -6.09
N ASP A 130 -16.46 4.05 -4.82
CA ASP A 130 -16.75 4.96 -3.71
C ASP A 130 -15.61 4.99 -2.67
N VAL A 131 -14.38 4.71 -3.11
CA VAL A 131 -13.21 4.60 -2.22
C VAL A 131 -12.21 5.67 -2.58
N ASP A 132 -11.90 6.54 -1.61
CA ASP A 132 -10.85 7.54 -1.74
C ASP A 132 -9.49 7.01 -1.27
N LEU A 133 -8.41 7.56 -1.81
CA LEU A 133 -7.05 7.35 -1.30
C LEU A 133 -6.74 8.37 -0.22
N ALA A 134 -6.57 7.91 1.01
CA ALA A 134 -6.11 8.72 2.14
C ALA A 134 -4.61 8.52 2.36
N LEU A 135 -3.84 9.60 2.23
CA LEU A 135 -2.43 9.63 2.61
C LEU A 135 -2.32 10.01 4.09
N LEU A 136 -1.84 9.09 4.91
CA LEU A 136 -1.69 9.29 6.35
C LEU A 136 -0.24 9.62 6.67
N ASP A 137 0.01 10.79 7.27
CA ASP A 137 1.35 11.22 7.71
C ASP A 137 1.47 11.25 9.25
N GLU A 138 0.36 11.07 9.98
CA GLU A 138 0.30 11.25 11.44
C GLU A 138 0.11 9.92 12.21
N ARG A 139 0.32 9.99 13.54
CA ARG A 139 -0.03 8.94 14.51
C ARG A 139 -1.38 9.25 15.15
#